data_AF-X6H5R3-F1
#
_entry.id   AF-X6H5R3-F1
#
_cell.length_a   1.000
_cell.length_b   1.000
_cell.length_c   1.000
_cell.angle_alpha   90.00
_cell.angle_beta   90.00
_cell.angle_gamma   90.00
#
_symmetry.space_group_name_H-M   'P 1'
#
loop_
_entity.id
_entity.type
_entity.pdbx_description
1 polymer ?
#
loop_
_entity_poly.entity_id
_entity_poly.type
_entity_poly.pdbx_seq_one_letter_code
_entity_poly.pdbx_strand_id
1 'polypeptide(L)'
;MANPANPIPNESDEPQRERRPRVLKGGSIITGISNSEVGCTLRNQHDGGAELKIPLEARVPDRFLLYVPLDGIAYRCEVRWRRNDRIGVQFTGTEPKPRLHYG
;
A
#
# COMPACT_ATOMS: atom_id res chain seq x y z
N MET A 1 -15.98 -3.63 56.30
CA MET A 1 -16.89 -4.10 55.24
C MET A 1 -16.31 -3.61 53.93
N ALA A 2 -15.94 -4.52 53.02
CA ALA A 2 -15.15 -4.22 51.83
C ALA A 2 -15.96 -3.52 50.73
N ASN A 3 -15.39 -2.49 50.12
CA ASN A 3 -15.85 -1.89 48.87
C ASN A 3 -15.60 -2.86 47.70
N PRO A 4 -16.54 -3.05 46.76
CA PRO A 4 -16.20 -3.48 45.42
C PRO A 4 -16.10 -2.23 44.53
N ALA A 5 -14.88 -1.78 44.28
CA ALA A 5 -14.61 -0.86 43.18
C ALA A 5 -14.83 -1.61 41.86
N ASN A 6 -15.79 -1.18 41.08
CA ASN A 6 -16.00 -1.68 39.72
C ASN A 6 -14.83 -1.18 38.85
N PRO A 7 -14.09 -2.03 38.11
CA PRO A 7 -13.05 -1.54 37.23
C PRO A 7 -13.68 -0.91 35.99
N ILE A 8 -13.26 0.31 35.67
CA ILE A 8 -13.63 1.01 34.43
C ILE A 8 -12.84 0.34 33.28
N PRO A 9 -13.49 -0.23 32.25
CA PRO A 9 -12.78 -0.77 31.10
C PRO A 9 -12.14 0.38 30.31
N ASN A 10 -10.84 0.30 30.10
CA ASN A 10 -10.08 1.28 29.34
C ASN A 10 -10.22 0.96 27.85
N GLU A 11 -11.32 1.39 27.22
CA GLU A 11 -11.49 1.40 25.76
C GLU A 11 -10.65 2.53 25.16
N SER A 12 -9.38 2.24 24.91
CA SER A 12 -8.58 3.03 23.98
C SER A 12 -8.66 2.36 22.61
N ASP A 13 -9.74 2.63 21.88
CA ASP A 13 -9.93 2.29 20.46
C ASP A 13 -9.04 3.18 19.59
N GLU A 14 -7.75 3.27 19.92
CA GLU A 14 -6.78 3.85 19.01
C GLU A 14 -6.42 2.75 18.01
N PRO A 15 -6.69 2.91 16.70
CA PRO A 15 -6.28 1.93 15.73
C PRO A 15 -4.77 1.82 15.83
N GLN A 16 -4.30 0.71 16.41
CA GLN A 16 -2.88 0.40 16.50
C GLN A 16 -2.33 0.49 15.08
N ARG A 17 -1.64 1.61 14.79
CA ARG A 17 -0.89 1.74 13.55
C ARG A 17 0.20 0.68 13.64
N GLU A 18 -0.05 -0.48 13.02
CA GLU A 18 0.91 -1.56 12.90
C GLU A 18 2.28 -0.98 12.54
N ARG A 19 3.33 -1.47 13.20
CA ARG A 19 4.70 -1.11 12.85
C ARG A 19 4.89 -1.43 11.37
N ARG A 20 5.13 -0.40 10.56
CA ARG A 20 5.40 -0.56 9.12
C ARG A 20 6.89 -0.80 8.94
N PRO A 21 7.36 -2.03 8.64
CA PRO A 21 8.76 -2.25 8.37
C PRO A 21 9.17 -1.39 7.16
N ARG A 22 10.28 -0.68 7.33
CA ARG A 22 10.86 0.13 6.26
C ARG A 22 11.48 -0.82 5.25
N VAL A 23 11.19 -0.58 3.98
CA VAL A 23 11.76 -1.31 2.87
C VAL A 23 12.24 -0.33 1.81
N LEU A 24 13.15 -0.78 0.95
CA LEU A 24 13.51 -0.08 -0.27
C LEU A 24 13.37 -1.08 -1.42
N LYS A 25 12.17 -1.14 -2.00
CA LYS A 25 11.88 -2.00 -3.14
C LYS A 25 11.49 -1.15 -4.35
N GLY A 26 11.97 -1.51 -5.52
CA GLY A 26 11.42 -0.99 -6.77
C GLY A 26 10.04 -1.61 -7.04
N GLY A 27 9.16 -0.86 -7.69
CA GLY A 27 7.88 -1.37 -8.16
C GLY A 27 7.40 -0.66 -9.40
N SER A 28 6.47 -1.28 -10.12
CA SER A 28 5.79 -0.70 -11.28
C SER A 28 4.28 -0.63 -11.01
N ILE A 29 3.71 0.55 -11.13
CA ILE A 29 2.25 0.74 -11.15
C ILE A 29 1.79 0.50 -12.57
N ILE A 30 0.98 -0.52 -12.78
CA ILE A 30 0.41 -0.88 -14.08
C ILE A 30 -0.87 -0.06 -14.25
N THR A 31 -0.85 0.90 -15.16
CA THR A 31 -2.06 1.65 -15.53
C THR A 31 -2.61 1.01 -16.80
N GLY A 32 -3.86 0.52 -16.75
CA GLY A 32 -4.49 -0.20 -17.88
C GLY A 32 -4.68 0.61 -19.17
N ILE A 33 -4.11 1.80 -19.26
CA ILE A 33 -4.16 2.70 -20.41
C ILE A 33 -2.87 2.51 -21.20
N SER A 34 -2.98 2.00 -22.43
CA SER A 34 -1.91 2.00 -23.43
C SER A 34 -0.57 1.38 -22.97
N ASN A 35 -0.60 0.25 -22.26
CA ASN A 35 0.61 -0.47 -21.80
C ASN A 35 1.60 0.39 -20.99
N SER A 36 1.12 1.47 -20.34
CA SER A 36 1.99 2.38 -19.61
C SER A 36 2.20 1.89 -18.19
N GLU A 37 3.46 1.82 -17.75
CA GLU A 37 3.81 1.56 -16.35
C GLU A 37 4.40 2.84 -15.74
N VAL A 38 4.07 3.12 -14.48
CA VAL A 38 4.71 4.17 -13.69
C VAL A 38 5.68 3.53 -12.71
N GLY A 39 6.97 3.80 -12.88
CA GLY A 39 7.98 3.38 -11.92
C GLY A 39 7.78 4.03 -10.55
N CYS A 40 7.94 3.26 -9.48
CA CYS A 40 7.79 3.74 -8.11
C CYS A 40 8.78 3.05 -7.15
N THR A 41 8.90 3.59 -5.94
CA THR A 41 9.71 3.02 -4.86
C THR A 41 8.84 2.81 -3.63
N LEU A 42 8.81 1.58 -3.10
CA LEU A 42 8.21 1.27 -1.82
C LEU A 42 9.13 1.79 -0.72
N ARG A 43 8.61 2.63 0.19
CA ARG A 43 9.34 3.24 1.33
C ARG A 43 9.07 2.51 2.64
N ASN A 44 7.90 1.90 2.74
CA ASN A 44 7.52 0.94 3.77
C ASN A 44 6.50 -0.02 3.16
N GLN A 45 6.39 -1.20 3.75
CA GLN A 45 5.43 -2.24 3.34
C GLN A 45 5.05 -3.03 4.59
N HIS A 46 3.77 -3.37 4.73
CA HIS A 46 3.24 -4.29 5.71
C HIS A 46 2.12 -5.10 5.07
N ASP A 47 1.54 -6.07 5.79
CA ASP A 47 0.56 -7.01 5.23
C ASP A 47 -0.66 -6.30 4.64
N GLY A 48 -1.05 -5.17 5.23
CA GLY A 48 -2.18 -4.35 4.77
C GLY A 48 -1.84 -3.30 3.72
N GLY A 49 -0.58 -2.97 3.44
CA GLY A 49 -0.31 -1.86 2.54
C GLY A 49 1.12 -1.35 2.48
N ALA A 50 1.27 -0.22 1.79
CA ALA A 50 2.58 0.39 1.58
C ALA A 50 2.49 1.91 1.40
N GLU A 51 3.62 2.57 1.62
CA GLU A 51 3.88 3.92 1.14
C GLU A 51 4.76 3.85 -0.11
N LEU A 52 4.29 4.45 -1.18
CA LEU A 52 5.01 4.54 -2.45
C LEU A 52 5.49 5.97 -2.67
N LYS A 53 6.71 6.10 -3.20
CA LYS A 53 7.22 7.32 -3.82
C LYS A 53 7.09 7.18 -5.34
N ILE A 54 6.47 8.16 -6.00
CA ILE A 54 6.18 8.18 -7.44
C ILE A 54 6.73 9.48 -8.07
N PRO A 55 6.96 9.52 -9.40
CA PRO A 55 7.25 10.77 -10.10
C PRO A 55 6.12 11.79 -9.89
N LEU A 56 6.45 13.07 -9.70
CA LEU A 56 5.48 14.14 -9.42
C LEU A 56 4.43 14.32 -10.53
N GLU A 57 4.81 14.06 -11.79
CA GLU A 57 3.94 14.21 -12.96
C GLU A 57 3.10 12.95 -13.24
N ALA A 58 3.31 11.87 -12.49
CA ALA A 58 2.62 10.62 -12.71
C ALA A 58 1.14 10.71 -12.34
N ARG A 59 0.26 10.38 -13.30
CA ARG A 59 -1.17 10.21 -13.05
C ARG A 59 -1.46 8.77 -12.64
N VAL A 60 -1.61 8.55 -11.34
CA VAL A 60 -1.91 7.24 -10.76
C VAL A 60 -3.40 7.18 -10.41
N PRO A 61 -4.20 6.24 -10.95
CA PRO A 61 -5.60 6.08 -10.59
C PRO A 61 -5.77 5.67 -9.12
N ASP A 62 -7.00 5.72 -8.59
CA ASP A 62 -7.26 5.32 -7.19
C ASP A 62 -7.20 3.82 -6.97
N ARG A 63 -7.36 3.04 -8.05
CA ARG A 63 -7.19 1.58 -8.07
C ARG A 63 -6.20 1.20 -9.15
N PHE A 64 -5.21 0.38 -8.80
CA PHE A 64 -4.19 -0.09 -9.73
C PHE A 64 -3.55 -1.39 -9.28
N LEU A 65 -2.76 -1.99 -10.17
CA LEU A 65 -1.86 -3.09 -9.83
C LEU A 65 -0.45 -2.56 -9.59
N LEU A 66 0.15 -2.95 -8.47
CA LEU A 66 1.54 -2.68 -8.14
C LEU A 66 2.35 -3.97 -8.30
N TYR A 67 3.16 -4.08 -9.34
CA TYR A 67 4.12 -5.16 -9.46
C TYR A 67 5.38 -4.85 -8.67
N VAL A 68 5.79 -5.78 -7.80
CA VAL A 68 7.03 -5.68 -7.01
C VAL A 68 7.96 -6.82 -7.44
N PRO A 69 9.01 -6.56 -8.25
CA PRO A 69 9.88 -7.62 -8.77
C PRO A 69 10.53 -8.48 -7.69
N LEU A 70 10.90 -7.86 -6.56
CA LEU A 70 11.52 -8.57 -5.44
C LEU A 70 10.57 -9.56 -4.76
N ASP A 71 9.27 -9.27 -4.79
CA ASP A 71 8.23 -10.13 -4.20
C ASP A 71 7.68 -11.13 -5.25
N GLY A 72 8.01 -10.94 -6.53
CA GLY A 72 7.55 -11.77 -7.63
C GLY A 72 6.03 -11.70 -7.89
N ILE A 73 5.34 -10.73 -7.30
CA ILE A 73 3.87 -10.66 -7.28
C ILE A 73 3.35 -9.26 -7.60
N ALA A 74 2.11 -9.18 -8.07
CA ALA A 74 1.37 -7.93 -8.19
C ALA A 74 0.36 -7.78 -7.05
N TYR A 75 0.35 -6.62 -6.42
CA TYR A 75 -0.64 -6.25 -5.40
C TYR A 75 -1.77 -5.45 -6.04
N ARG A 76 -3.01 -5.80 -5.74
CA ARG A 76 -4.17 -4.92 -5.98
C ARG A 76 -4.14 -3.83 -4.93
N CYS A 77 -4.06 -2.58 -5.39
CA CYS A 77 -3.91 -1.43 -4.52
C CYS A 77 -5.11 -0.49 -4.63
N GLU A 78 -5.57 0.01 -3.49
CA GLU A 78 -6.44 1.17 -3.38
C GLU A 78 -5.71 2.32 -2.69
N VAL A 79 -5.78 3.51 -3.27
CA VAL A 79 -5.18 4.70 -2.66
C VAL A 79 -5.97 5.13 -1.43
N ARG A 80 -5.27 5.32 -0.32
CA ARG A 80 -5.83 5.79 0.96
C ARG A 80 -5.50 7.26 1.23
N TRP A 81 -4.36 7.74 0.73
CA TRP A 81 -3.98 9.15 0.82
C TRP A 81 -2.91 9.49 -0.22
N ARG A 82 -2.82 10.78 -0.57
CA ARG A 82 -1.77 11.35 -1.43
C ARG A 82 -1.16 12.56 -0.75
N ARG A 83 0.17 12.71 -0.81
CA ARG A 83 0.90 13.85 -0.28
C ARG A 83 2.19 14.04 -1.07
N ASN A 84 2.26 15.13 -1.86
CA ASN A 84 3.39 15.42 -2.75
C ASN A 84 3.67 14.24 -3.71
N ASP A 85 4.91 13.77 -3.72
CA ASP A 85 5.40 12.62 -4.49
C ASP A 85 5.11 11.27 -3.81
N ARG A 86 4.27 11.25 -2.77
CA ARG A 86 3.97 10.05 -1.99
C ARG A 86 2.49 9.69 -2.02
N ILE A 87 2.24 8.39 -2.08
CA ILE A 87 0.90 7.83 -1.96
C ILE A 87 0.92 6.67 -0.96
N GLY A 88 -0.08 6.63 -0.09
CA GLY A 88 -0.33 5.48 0.75
C GLY A 88 -1.40 4.61 0.14
N VAL A 89 -1.15 3.31 0.09
CA VAL A 89 -2.07 2.33 -0.49
C VAL A 89 -2.42 1.24 0.51
N GLN A 90 -3.65 0.76 0.38
CA GLN A 90 -4.12 -0.48 0.99
C GLN A 90 -3.98 -1.60 -0.03
N PHE A 91 -3.48 -2.76 0.40
CA PHE A 91 -3.54 -3.99 -0.39
C PHE A 91 -4.91 -4.63 -0.22
N THR A 92 -5.57 -4.94 -1.34
CA THR A 92 -6.88 -5.61 -1.39
C THR A 92 -6.82 -7.01 -1.99
N GLY A 93 -5.64 -7.44 -2.42
CA GLY A 93 -5.39 -8.77 -2.94
C GLY A 93 -4.05 -8.85 -3.66
N THR A 94 -3.73 -10.04 -4.14
CA THR A 94 -2.54 -10.30 -4.94
C THR A 94 -2.90 -11.11 -6.18
N GLU A 95 -2.11 -10.95 -7.24
CA GLU A 95 -2.21 -11.77 -8.43
C GLU A 95 -0.84 -11.90 -9.13
N PRO A 96 -0.65 -12.89 -10.02
CA PRO A 96 0.57 -12.98 -10.82
C PRO A 96 0.79 -11.72 -11.63
N LYS A 97 2.05 -11.42 -12.00
CA LYS A 97 2.32 -10.31 -12.93
C LYS A 97 1.47 -10.51 -14.19
N PRO A 98 0.65 -9.52 -14.59
CA PRO A 98 -0.12 -9.60 -15.82
C PRO A 98 0.83 -9.89 -16.99
N ARG A 99 0.50 -10.91 -17.78
CA ARG A 99 1.14 -11.17 -19.08
C ARG A 99 0.62 -10.15 -20.08
N LEU A 100 1.01 -8.89 -19.94
CA LEU A 100 0.79 -7.90 -20.98
C LEU A 100 1.60 -8.37 -22.19
N HIS A 101 0.93 -8.75 -23.28
CA HIS A 101 1.58 -8.95 -24.57
C HIS A 101 2.06 -7.56 -25.01
N TYR A 102 3.31 -7.24 -24.68
CA TYR A 102 4.06 -6.20 -25.36
C TYR A 102 4.27 -6.71 -26.79
N GLY A 103 3.55 -6.10 -27.74
CA GLY A 103 3.74 -6.37 -29.17
C GLY A 103 5.15 -6.00 -29.63
#